data_AF-A0A359CLQ5-F1
#
_entry.id   AF-A0A359CLQ5-F1
#
_cell.length_a   1.000
_cell.length_b   1.000
_cell.length_c   1.000
_cell.angle_alpha   90.00
_cell.angle_beta   90.00
_cell.angle_gamma   90.00
#
_symmetry.space_group_name_H-M   'P 1'
#
loop_
_entity.id
_entity.type
_entity.pdbx_description
1 polymer ?
#
loop_
_entity_poly.entity_id
_entity_poly.type
_entity_poly.pdbx_seq_one_letter_code
_entity_poly.pdbx_strand_id
1 'polypeptide(L)'
;MHEKANRLINEKSPYLLQHAYNPVDWYPWGEEAFAKAKAEDKPIFLSIGYSTCHWCHVMGRESFEDEETAEVLNDTFVCIKVDREERPDIDSVYMSVCQMMTGSGGWPLTIIMTGDKKPFFAATYLPKQSMGGKLGVIDLSLKMRKLWEENRSEILSAASSVSNKLKELNPKNSEKDIGENEIKNAFSEFSYIFDDEYGGFGSSPKFPSPHSLMFLLRYYKFYNDKLALKMVEKTLNKMANGG
;
A
#
# COMPACT_ATOMS: atom_id res chain seq x y z
N MET A 1 -9.36 -7.18 -23.20
CA MET A 1 -9.83 -6.10 -22.33
C MET A 1 -11.15 -6.58 -21.74
N HIS A 2 -11.21 -6.81 -20.43
CA HIS A 2 -12.44 -7.26 -19.78
C HIS A 2 -13.50 -6.17 -19.93
N GLU A 3 -14.70 -6.48 -20.43
CA GLU A 3 -15.69 -5.46 -20.80
C GLU A 3 -16.34 -4.76 -19.61
N LYS A 4 -16.35 -5.43 -18.43
CA LYS A 4 -16.95 -4.92 -17.21
C LYS A 4 -15.89 -4.39 -16.25
N ALA A 5 -16.06 -3.15 -15.81
CA ALA A 5 -15.20 -2.56 -14.81
C ALA A 5 -15.51 -3.10 -13.39
N ASN A 6 -14.47 -3.23 -12.56
CA ASN A 6 -14.57 -3.42 -11.12
C ASN A 6 -14.73 -2.08 -10.39
N ARG A 7 -14.65 -2.07 -9.05
CA ARG A 7 -14.93 -0.88 -8.22
C ARG A 7 -13.91 0.25 -8.38
N LEU A 8 -12.69 -0.07 -8.85
CA LEU A 8 -11.64 0.93 -9.02
C LEU A 8 -11.97 1.99 -10.07
N ILE A 9 -12.99 1.78 -10.91
CA ILE A 9 -13.47 2.79 -11.87
C ILE A 9 -13.94 4.09 -11.21
N ASN A 10 -14.26 4.06 -9.92
CA ASN A 10 -14.70 5.23 -9.16
C ASN A 10 -13.55 5.94 -8.43
N GLU A 11 -12.32 5.43 -8.53
CA GLU A 11 -11.15 6.02 -7.90
C GLU A 11 -10.62 7.22 -8.68
N LYS A 12 -9.86 8.08 -8.01
CA LYS A 12 -9.21 9.24 -8.64
C LYS A 12 -7.78 8.94 -9.08
N SER A 13 -7.11 8.02 -8.39
CA SER A 13 -5.76 7.60 -8.74
C SER A 13 -5.70 7.07 -10.17
N PRO A 14 -4.87 7.65 -11.06
CA PRO A 14 -4.62 7.08 -12.37
C PRO A 14 -4.06 5.66 -12.31
N TYR A 15 -3.28 5.34 -11.27
CA TYR A 15 -2.75 3.99 -11.04
C TYR A 15 -3.88 2.99 -10.74
N LEU A 16 -4.85 3.33 -9.90
CA LEU A 16 -5.99 2.44 -9.62
C LEU A 16 -6.91 2.31 -10.83
N LEU A 17 -7.16 3.40 -11.55
CA LEU A 17 -7.99 3.39 -12.76
C LEU A 17 -7.43 2.50 -13.87
N GLN A 18 -6.09 2.36 -13.97
CA GLN A 18 -5.46 1.41 -14.90
C GLN A 18 -5.86 -0.05 -14.64
N HIS A 19 -6.22 -0.39 -13.41
CA HIS A 19 -6.63 -1.74 -13.01
C HIS A 19 -8.17 -1.91 -12.96
N ALA A 20 -8.94 -0.89 -13.35
CA ALA A 20 -10.40 -0.93 -13.26
C ALA A 20 -11.05 -1.97 -14.18
N TYR A 21 -10.36 -2.39 -15.24
CA TYR A 21 -10.84 -3.41 -16.19
C TYR A 21 -10.03 -4.71 -16.11
N ASN A 22 -9.33 -4.93 -15.00
CA ASN A 22 -8.73 -6.24 -14.73
C ASN A 22 -9.85 -7.23 -14.33
N PRO A 23 -9.75 -8.52 -14.73
CA PRO A 23 -10.71 -9.55 -14.33
C PRO A 23 -10.70 -9.86 -12.83
N VAL A 24 -9.62 -9.48 -12.12
CA VAL A 24 -9.60 -9.51 -10.64
C VAL A 24 -10.65 -8.51 -10.11
N ASP A 25 -11.53 -8.95 -9.21
CA ASP A 25 -12.57 -8.13 -8.56
C ASP A 25 -11.93 -7.23 -7.49
N TRP A 26 -11.19 -6.22 -7.96
CA TRP A 26 -10.50 -5.29 -7.08
C TRP A 26 -11.48 -4.38 -6.32
N TYR A 27 -11.20 -4.24 -5.03
CA TYR A 27 -11.73 -3.21 -4.16
C TYR A 27 -10.65 -2.15 -3.89
N PRO A 28 -11.04 -0.87 -3.76
CA PRO A 28 -10.18 0.09 -3.09
C PRO A 28 -10.08 -0.26 -1.60
N TRP A 29 -9.10 0.31 -0.91
CA TRP A 29 -9.03 0.17 0.54
C TRP A 29 -10.21 0.87 1.21
N GLY A 30 -11.10 0.10 1.84
CA GLY A 30 -12.27 0.64 2.53
C GLY A 30 -13.03 -0.43 3.31
N GLU A 31 -13.97 0.01 4.14
CA GLU A 31 -14.77 -0.88 5.01
C GLU A 31 -15.54 -1.96 4.24
N GLU A 32 -16.00 -1.64 3.02
CA GLU A 32 -16.72 -2.58 2.15
C GLU A 32 -15.93 -3.87 1.91
N ALA A 33 -14.63 -3.76 1.60
CA ALA A 33 -13.78 -4.92 1.32
C ALA A 33 -13.56 -5.79 2.57
N PHE A 34 -13.34 -5.16 3.73
CA PHE A 34 -13.16 -5.88 4.99
C PHE A 34 -14.48 -6.52 5.47
N ALA A 35 -15.61 -5.86 5.26
CA ALA A 35 -16.93 -6.41 5.58
C ALA A 35 -17.23 -7.62 4.71
N LYS A 36 -16.96 -7.54 3.38
CA LYS A 36 -17.07 -8.68 2.47
C LYS A 36 -16.18 -9.84 2.89
N ALA A 37 -14.92 -9.58 3.20
CA ALA A 37 -13.97 -10.62 3.63
C ALA A 37 -14.46 -11.37 4.87
N LYS A 38 -15.08 -10.66 5.83
CA LYS A 38 -15.69 -11.27 7.01
C LYS A 38 -16.96 -12.06 6.68
N ALA A 39 -17.82 -11.51 5.83
CA ALA A 39 -19.09 -12.12 5.47
C ALA A 39 -18.90 -13.40 4.63
N GLU A 40 -17.95 -13.39 3.70
CA GLU A 40 -17.61 -14.54 2.86
C GLU A 40 -16.59 -15.49 3.51
N ASP A 41 -16.11 -15.15 4.70
CA ASP A 41 -15.07 -15.88 5.41
C ASP A 41 -13.79 -16.13 4.57
N LYS A 42 -13.38 -15.11 3.80
CA LYS A 42 -12.20 -15.16 2.94
C LYS A 42 -11.05 -14.31 3.49
N PRO A 43 -9.79 -14.75 3.31
CA PRO A 43 -8.65 -13.87 3.53
C PRO A 43 -8.64 -12.72 2.50
N ILE A 44 -7.86 -11.68 2.81
CA ILE A 44 -7.66 -10.52 1.96
C ILE A 44 -6.34 -10.64 1.23
N PHE A 45 -6.35 -10.41 -0.08
CA PHE A 45 -5.16 -10.20 -0.89
C PHE A 45 -4.97 -8.70 -1.11
N LEU A 46 -4.03 -8.09 -0.40
CA LEU A 46 -3.69 -6.67 -0.55
C LEU A 46 -2.49 -6.51 -1.49
N SER A 47 -2.68 -5.74 -2.56
CA SER A 47 -1.62 -5.36 -3.49
C SER A 47 -1.42 -3.85 -3.50
N ILE A 48 -0.31 -3.40 -2.92
CA ILE A 48 0.11 -2.00 -2.91
C ILE A 48 1.13 -1.77 -4.03
N GLY A 49 0.93 -0.70 -4.81
CA GLY A 49 1.86 -0.27 -5.84
C GLY A 49 1.73 1.23 -6.11
N TYR A 50 2.35 1.70 -7.19
CA TYR A 50 2.29 3.10 -7.62
C TYR A 50 2.56 3.21 -9.13
N SER A 51 2.22 4.35 -9.70
CA SER A 51 2.19 4.60 -11.15
C SER A 51 3.52 4.36 -11.88
N THR A 52 4.66 4.61 -11.25
CA THR A 52 6.01 4.49 -11.85
C THR A 52 6.77 3.22 -11.44
N CYS A 53 6.08 2.28 -10.78
CA CYS A 53 6.66 1.02 -10.33
C CYS A 53 6.78 0.01 -11.47
N HIS A 54 8.00 -0.25 -11.94
CA HIS A 54 8.26 -1.21 -13.02
C HIS A 54 7.68 -2.59 -12.74
N TRP A 55 8.01 -3.18 -11.59
CA TRP A 55 7.56 -4.54 -11.24
C TRP A 55 6.07 -4.64 -10.96
N CYS A 56 5.41 -3.53 -10.61
CA CYS A 56 3.96 -3.49 -10.45
C CYS A 56 3.27 -3.63 -11.81
N HIS A 57 3.80 -2.99 -12.85
CA HIS A 57 3.33 -3.14 -14.23
C HIS A 57 3.62 -4.53 -14.81
N VAL A 58 4.77 -5.10 -14.48
CA VAL A 58 5.10 -6.48 -14.88
C VAL A 58 4.10 -7.45 -14.25
N MET A 59 3.92 -7.42 -12.92
CA MET A 59 2.98 -8.29 -12.23
C MET A 59 1.52 -8.05 -12.67
N GLY A 60 1.16 -6.79 -12.92
CA GLY A 60 -0.16 -6.41 -13.45
C GLY A 60 -0.48 -7.12 -14.76
N ARG A 61 0.42 -7.01 -15.74
CA ARG A 61 0.24 -7.63 -17.06
C ARG A 61 0.34 -9.14 -17.04
N GLU A 62 1.29 -9.69 -16.28
CA GLU A 62 1.53 -11.14 -16.27
C GLU A 62 0.46 -11.90 -15.48
N SER A 63 -0.10 -11.29 -14.43
CA SER A 63 -0.97 -12.00 -13.46
C SER A 63 -2.35 -11.36 -13.34
N PHE A 64 -2.47 -10.05 -13.18
CA PHE A 64 -3.76 -9.43 -12.84
C PHE A 64 -4.66 -9.17 -14.05
N GLU A 65 -4.12 -9.19 -15.27
CA GLU A 65 -4.88 -9.11 -16.53
C GLU A 65 -5.31 -10.48 -17.06
N ASP A 66 -4.81 -11.57 -16.46
CA ASP A 66 -5.03 -12.94 -16.88
C ASP A 66 -6.27 -13.54 -16.21
N GLU A 67 -7.20 -14.07 -17.01
CA GLU A 67 -8.51 -14.59 -16.54
C GLU A 67 -8.37 -15.79 -15.59
N GLU A 68 -7.48 -16.73 -15.91
CA GLU A 68 -7.21 -17.91 -15.07
C GLU A 68 -6.69 -17.49 -13.68
N THR A 69 -5.73 -16.56 -13.65
CA THR A 69 -5.19 -16.05 -12.40
C THR A 69 -6.26 -15.29 -11.60
N ALA A 70 -7.09 -14.50 -12.28
CA ALA A 70 -8.16 -13.75 -11.65
C ALA A 70 -9.26 -14.63 -11.06
N GLU A 71 -9.65 -15.71 -11.74
CA GLU A 71 -10.62 -16.68 -11.23
C GLU A 71 -10.13 -17.28 -9.91
N VAL A 72 -8.88 -17.77 -9.89
CA VAL A 72 -8.30 -18.36 -8.67
C VAL A 72 -8.16 -17.33 -7.54
N LEU A 73 -7.80 -16.08 -7.86
CA LEU A 73 -7.72 -15.00 -6.88
C LEU A 73 -9.10 -14.65 -6.29
N ASN A 74 -10.10 -14.43 -7.14
CA ASN A 74 -11.45 -14.00 -6.75
C ASN A 74 -12.17 -15.08 -5.91
N ASP A 75 -11.93 -16.35 -6.23
CA ASP A 75 -12.46 -17.46 -5.45
C ASP A 75 -11.81 -17.57 -4.08
N THR A 76 -10.51 -17.25 -3.98
CA THR A 76 -9.74 -17.43 -2.74
C THR A 76 -9.82 -16.23 -1.81
N PHE A 77 -9.85 -15.02 -2.36
CA PHE A 77 -9.61 -13.79 -1.62
C PHE A 77 -10.67 -12.73 -1.89
N VAL A 78 -10.77 -11.78 -0.96
CA VAL A 78 -11.19 -10.41 -1.30
C VAL A 78 -9.94 -9.61 -1.68
N CYS A 79 -9.87 -9.18 -2.93
CA CYS A 79 -8.70 -8.51 -3.49
C CYS A 79 -8.80 -6.99 -3.29
N ILE A 80 -7.79 -6.38 -2.66
CA ILE A 80 -7.70 -4.93 -2.43
C ILE A 80 -6.48 -4.37 -3.18
N LYS A 81 -6.70 -3.31 -3.96
CA LYS A 81 -5.64 -2.55 -4.62
C LYS A 81 -5.45 -1.21 -3.91
N VAL A 82 -4.20 -0.84 -3.66
CA VAL A 82 -3.85 0.43 -3.04
C VAL A 82 -2.79 1.15 -3.86
N ASP A 83 -3.01 2.46 -4.06
CA ASP A 83 -1.98 3.38 -4.53
C ASP A 83 -1.22 3.93 -3.32
N ARG A 84 0.08 3.67 -3.29
CA ARG A 84 0.99 4.20 -2.28
C ARG A 84 1.06 5.72 -2.30
N GLU A 85 0.97 6.35 -3.46
CA GLU A 85 1.08 7.81 -3.59
C GLU A 85 -0.12 8.52 -2.93
N GLU A 86 -1.28 7.87 -2.92
CA GLU A 86 -2.48 8.35 -2.21
C GLU A 86 -2.54 7.89 -0.75
N ARG A 87 -2.04 6.69 -0.43
CA ARG A 87 -2.11 6.07 0.91
C ARG A 87 -0.74 5.62 1.44
N PRO A 88 0.21 6.54 1.65
CA PRO A 88 1.52 6.22 2.22
C PRO A 88 1.43 5.74 3.67
N ASP A 89 0.35 6.09 4.38
CA ASP A 89 0.03 5.60 5.72
C ASP A 89 -0.22 4.08 5.73
N ILE A 90 -0.95 3.57 4.73
CA ILE A 90 -1.17 2.12 4.58
C ILE A 90 0.12 1.45 4.12
N ASP A 91 0.78 2.03 3.11
CA ASP A 91 2.01 1.48 2.55
C ASP A 91 3.09 1.28 3.61
N SER A 92 3.37 2.30 4.43
CA SER A 92 4.41 2.23 5.47
C SER A 92 4.16 1.12 6.48
N VAL A 93 2.93 0.98 6.97
CA VAL A 93 2.54 -0.08 7.91
C VAL A 93 2.80 -1.47 7.32
N TYR A 94 2.37 -1.70 6.08
CA TYR A 94 2.50 -3.01 5.45
C TYR A 94 3.90 -3.28 4.87
N MET A 95 4.67 -2.23 4.57
CA MET A 95 6.09 -2.35 4.25
C MET A 95 6.87 -2.85 5.47
N SER A 96 6.60 -2.30 6.66
CA SER A 96 7.19 -2.81 7.92
C SER A 96 6.84 -4.28 8.14
N VAL A 97 5.60 -4.69 7.89
CA VAL A 97 5.18 -6.10 7.95
C VAL A 97 6.02 -6.96 6.99
N CYS A 98 6.20 -6.53 5.74
CA CYS A 98 7.00 -7.28 4.77
C CYS A 98 8.47 -7.41 5.17
N GLN A 99 9.07 -6.32 5.66
CA GLN A 99 10.44 -6.33 6.17
C GLN A 99 10.60 -7.24 7.39
N MET A 100 9.65 -7.22 8.32
CA MET A 100 9.67 -8.10 9.49
C MET A 100 9.56 -9.58 9.12
N MET A 101 8.77 -9.91 8.09
CA MET A 101 8.50 -11.30 7.69
C MET A 101 9.56 -11.86 6.74
N THR A 102 10.11 -11.03 5.86
CA THR A 102 10.98 -11.47 4.76
C THR A 102 12.42 -10.98 4.89
N GLY A 103 12.70 -10.06 5.82
CA GLY A 103 14.00 -9.38 5.96
C GLY A 103 14.27 -8.32 4.89
N SER A 104 13.35 -8.13 3.93
CA SER A 104 13.47 -7.17 2.84
C SER A 104 12.12 -6.54 2.51
N GLY A 105 12.10 -5.52 1.65
CA GLY A 105 10.88 -4.85 1.24
C GLY A 105 11.00 -4.28 -0.16
N GLY A 106 9.87 -3.98 -0.78
CA GLY A 106 9.80 -3.41 -2.11
C GLY A 106 8.40 -3.51 -2.72
N TRP A 107 8.27 -3.01 -3.94
CA TRP A 107 7.01 -2.98 -4.69
C TRP A 107 7.10 -3.84 -5.97
N PRO A 108 6.01 -4.50 -6.39
CA PRO A 108 4.69 -4.51 -5.78
C PRO A 108 4.72 -5.20 -4.42
N LEU A 109 3.99 -4.65 -3.46
CA LEU A 109 3.92 -5.16 -2.10
C LEU A 109 2.64 -5.99 -1.96
N THR A 110 2.80 -7.29 -1.72
CA THR A 110 1.71 -8.26 -1.60
C THR A 110 1.60 -8.71 -0.15
N ILE A 111 0.43 -8.49 0.46
CA ILE A 111 0.13 -8.95 1.82
C ILE A 111 -1.12 -9.84 1.77
N ILE A 112 -1.07 -10.95 2.50
CA ILE A 112 -2.28 -11.73 2.81
C ILE A 112 -2.61 -11.57 4.29
N MET A 113 -3.84 -11.22 4.57
CA MET A 113 -4.30 -10.92 5.92
C MET A 113 -5.72 -11.41 6.17
N THR A 114 -6.11 -11.45 7.45
CA THR A 114 -7.50 -11.74 7.83
C THR A 114 -8.41 -10.52 7.57
N GLY A 115 -9.73 -10.73 7.59
CA GLY A 115 -10.72 -9.64 7.53
C GLY A 115 -10.60 -8.60 8.66
N ASP A 116 -9.87 -8.93 9.75
CA ASP A 116 -9.54 -8.03 10.86
C ASP A 116 -8.19 -7.30 10.67
N LYS A 117 -7.67 -7.25 9.45
CA LYS A 117 -6.41 -6.57 9.09
C LYS A 117 -5.17 -7.15 9.76
N LYS A 118 -5.20 -8.44 10.13
CA LYS A 118 -4.04 -9.13 10.74
C LYS A 118 -3.25 -9.87 9.66
N PRO A 119 -2.05 -9.40 9.27
CA PRO A 119 -1.25 -10.01 8.21
C PRO A 119 -0.61 -11.32 8.67
N PHE A 120 -0.56 -12.30 7.77
CA PHE A 120 0.09 -13.60 8.03
C PHE A 120 0.95 -14.10 6.86
N PHE A 121 1.00 -13.37 5.75
CA PHE A 121 1.94 -13.59 4.66
C PHE A 121 2.32 -12.26 4.04
N ALA A 122 3.57 -12.15 3.58
CA ALA A 122 4.07 -10.99 2.86
C ALA A 122 5.04 -11.43 1.76
N ALA A 123 4.96 -10.76 0.62
CA ALA A 123 5.88 -10.92 -0.49
C ALA A 123 6.00 -9.61 -1.27
N THR A 124 7.01 -9.50 -2.11
CA THR A 124 7.12 -8.43 -3.11
C THR A 124 6.49 -8.89 -4.43
N TYR A 125 7.25 -8.83 -5.53
CA TYR A 125 6.90 -9.43 -6.81
C TYR A 125 6.65 -10.95 -6.70
N LEU A 126 5.55 -11.40 -7.32
CA LEU A 126 5.23 -12.81 -7.54
C LEU A 126 4.95 -13.02 -9.04
N PRO A 127 5.59 -14.00 -9.70
CA PRO A 127 5.27 -14.36 -11.08
C PRO A 127 3.89 -15.03 -11.17
N LYS A 128 3.32 -15.14 -12.38
CA LYS A 128 2.06 -15.89 -12.59
C LYS A 128 2.16 -17.33 -12.09
N GLN A 129 3.15 -18.07 -12.61
CA GLN A 129 3.44 -19.47 -12.32
C GLN A 129 4.69 -19.59 -11.43
N SER A 130 4.75 -20.60 -10.57
CA SER A 130 5.97 -20.85 -9.79
C SER A 130 7.14 -21.19 -10.70
N MET A 131 8.28 -20.53 -10.50
CA MET A 131 9.48 -20.75 -11.30
C MET A 131 10.74 -20.48 -10.48
N GLY A 132 11.75 -21.34 -10.62
CA GLY A 132 13.07 -21.14 -10.03
C GLY A 132 13.06 -20.99 -8.50
N GLY A 133 12.19 -21.75 -7.81
CA GLY A 133 12.03 -21.68 -6.35
C GLY A 133 11.20 -20.48 -5.84
N LYS A 134 10.69 -19.62 -6.74
CA LYS A 134 9.74 -18.56 -6.39
C LYS A 134 8.31 -19.08 -6.55
N LEU A 135 7.49 -18.80 -5.54
CA LEU A 135 6.07 -19.13 -5.55
C LEU A 135 5.32 -18.17 -6.49
N GLY A 136 4.48 -18.72 -7.37
CA GLY A 136 3.63 -17.94 -8.27
C GLY A 136 2.29 -17.56 -7.64
N VAL A 137 1.58 -16.61 -8.24
CA VAL A 137 0.27 -16.12 -7.77
C VAL A 137 -0.76 -17.24 -7.73
N ILE A 138 -0.82 -18.10 -8.75
CA ILE A 138 -1.77 -19.21 -8.82
C ILE A 138 -1.51 -20.22 -7.70
N ASP A 139 -0.28 -20.72 -7.60
CA ASP A 139 0.10 -21.70 -6.58
C ASP A 139 -0.03 -21.15 -5.16
N LEU A 140 0.31 -19.87 -4.95
CA LEU A 140 0.09 -19.17 -3.68
C LEU A 140 -1.40 -19.18 -3.32
N SER A 141 -2.27 -18.82 -4.26
CA SER A 141 -3.71 -18.73 -4.03
C SER A 141 -4.30 -20.10 -3.65
N LEU A 142 -3.99 -21.15 -4.42
CA LEU A 142 -4.44 -22.51 -4.14
C LEU A 142 -3.93 -23.01 -2.79
N LYS A 143 -2.65 -22.75 -2.47
CA LYS A 143 -2.06 -23.12 -1.18
C LYS A 143 -2.73 -22.38 -0.01
N MET A 144 -3.01 -21.09 -0.18
CA MET A 144 -3.64 -20.28 0.87
C MET A 144 -5.09 -20.67 1.10
N ARG A 145 -5.83 -21.03 0.05
CA ARG A 145 -7.18 -21.60 0.16
C ARG A 145 -7.16 -22.85 1.06
N LYS A 146 -6.30 -23.81 0.73
CA LYS A 146 -6.15 -25.05 1.50
C LYS A 146 -5.77 -24.79 2.95
N LEU A 147 -4.77 -23.94 3.20
CA LEU A 147 -4.35 -23.61 4.56
C LEU A 147 -5.45 -22.88 5.36
N TRP A 148 -6.26 -22.05 4.70
CA TRP A 148 -7.37 -21.34 5.33
C TRP A 148 -8.48 -22.29 5.77
N GLU A 149 -8.74 -23.33 4.98
CA GLU A 149 -9.73 -24.37 5.28
C GLU A 149 -9.23 -25.39 6.32
N GLU A 150 -7.99 -25.88 6.16
CA GLU A 150 -7.46 -27.00 6.95
C GLU A 150 -6.69 -26.58 8.21
N ASN A 151 -5.98 -25.44 8.19
CA ASN A 151 -5.03 -25.02 9.22
C ASN A 151 -5.32 -23.61 9.77
N ARG A 152 -6.59 -23.25 9.85
CA ARG A 152 -7.02 -21.89 10.24
C ARG A 152 -6.43 -21.42 11.58
N SER A 153 -6.36 -22.29 12.58
CA SER A 153 -5.83 -21.95 13.91
C SER A 153 -4.37 -21.50 13.86
N GLU A 154 -3.56 -22.15 13.04
CA GLU A 154 -2.15 -21.79 12.82
C GLU A 154 -2.03 -20.43 12.14
N ILE A 155 -2.86 -20.17 11.11
CA ILE A 155 -2.90 -18.86 10.44
C ILE A 155 -3.25 -17.76 11.44
N LEU A 156 -4.28 -17.95 12.26
CA LEU A 156 -4.71 -16.94 13.23
C LEU A 156 -3.65 -16.69 14.33
N SER A 157 -2.91 -17.72 14.72
CA SER A 157 -1.78 -17.62 15.65
C SER A 157 -0.62 -16.82 15.05
N ALA A 158 -0.24 -17.15 13.80
CA ALA A 158 0.79 -16.41 13.06
C ALA A 158 0.39 -14.94 12.86
N ALA A 159 -0.86 -14.69 12.44
CA ALA A 159 -1.39 -13.36 12.23
C ALA A 159 -1.37 -12.51 13.51
N SER A 160 -1.71 -13.12 14.65
CA SER A 160 -1.69 -12.45 15.95
C SER A 160 -0.25 -12.13 16.40
N SER A 161 0.69 -13.04 16.15
CA SER A 161 2.10 -12.84 16.49
C SER A 161 2.72 -11.67 15.71
N VAL A 162 2.47 -11.58 14.40
CA VAL A 162 2.94 -10.46 13.56
C VAL A 162 2.28 -9.15 14.02
N SER A 163 0.96 -9.17 14.26
CA SER A 163 0.22 -7.98 14.70
C SER A 163 0.68 -7.43 16.04
N ASN A 164 1.08 -8.30 16.98
CA ASN A 164 1.60 -7.86 18.28
C ASN A 164 2.96 -7.19 18.14
N LYS A 165 3.89 -7.79 17.38
CA LYS A 165 5.19 -7.16 17.11
C LYS A 165 5.04 -5.81 16.38
N LEU A 166 4.08 -5.69 15.47
CA LEU A 166 3.83 -4.43 14.76
C LEU A 166 3.35 -3.31 15.71
N LYS A 167 2.53 -3.65 16.72
CA LYS A 167 2.09 -2.70 17.75
C LYS A 167 3.23 -2.23 18.66
N GLU A 168 4.23 -3.08 18.90
CA GLU A 168 5.42 -2.71 19.68
C GLU A 168 6.29 -1.70 18.94
N LEU A 169 6.37 -1.80 17.61
CA LEU A 169 7.12 -0.86 16.76
C LEU A 169 6.38 0.47 16.54
N ASN A 170 5.05 0.44 16.57
CA ASN A 170 4.18 1.61 16.44
C ASN A 170 3.32 1.75 17.70
N PRO A 171 3.89 2.14 18.85
CA PRO A 171 3.11 2.41 20.04
C PRO A 171 2.06 3.46 19.70
N LYS A 172 0.78 3.17 19.98
CA LYS A 172 -0.33 4.09 19.71
C LYS A 172 0.05 5.48 20.20
N ASN A 173 0.14 6.44 19.28
CA ASN A 173 0.02 7.84 19.65
C ASN A 173 -1.31 7.97 20.38
N SER A 174 -1.25 8.35 21.65
CA SER A 174 -2.43 8.67 22.45
C SER A 174 -3.31 9.63 21.65
N GLU A 175 -4.63 9.51 21.75
CA GLU A 175 -5.62 10.48 21.29
C GLU A 175 -5.42 11.82 22.04
N LYS A 176 -4.32 12.51 21.73
CA LYS A 176 -4.09 13.89 22.11
C LYS A 176 -4.66 14.75 21.00
N ASP A 177 -5.39 15.77 21.39
CA ASP A 177 -5.78 16.83 20.47
C ASP A 177 -4.55 17.38 19.77
N ILE A 178 -4.63 17.49 18.44
CA ILE A 178 -3.58 18.10 17.62
C ILE A 178 -3.67 19.61 17.85
N GLY A 179 -2.72 20.15 18.62
CA GLY A 179 -2.61 21.57 18.91
C GLY A 179 -1.62 22.28 17.97
N GLU A 180 -1.44 23.58 18.22
CA GLU A 180 -0.49 24.42 17.49
C GLU A 180 0.96 23.90 17.61
N ASN A 181 1.33 23.31 18.75
CA ASN A 181 2.66 22.76 18.96
C ASN A 181 2.93 21.56 18.05
N GLU A 182 1.96 20.67 17.89
CA GLU A 182 2.06 19.51 17.00
C GLU A 182 2.21 19.95 15.55
N ILE A 183 1.49 20.99 15.13
CA ILE A 183 1.62 21.59 13.79
C ILE A 183 3.02 22.18 13.58
N LYS A 184 3.55 22.92 14.55
CA LYS A 184 4.91 23.48 14.48
C LYS A 184 5.98 22.40 14.49
N ASN A 185 5.80 21.36 15.30
CA ASN A 185 6.72 20.22 15.34
C ASN A 185 6.75 19.48 13.99
N ALA A 186 5.58 19.20 13.40
CA ALA A 186 5.52 18.61 12.07
C ALA A 186 6.24 19.47 11.02
N PHE A 187 6.07 20.80 11.09
CA PHE A 187 6.82 21.71 10.21
C PHE A 187 8.34 21.67 10.47
N SER A 188 8.78 21.63 11.73
CA SER A 188 10.20 21.48 12.07
C SER A 188 10.78 20.17 11.55
N GLU A 189 10.04 19.07 11.63
CA GLU A 189 10.43 17.78 11.04
C GLU A 189 10.59 17.89 9.53
N PHE A 190 9.60 18.46 8.82
CA PHE A 190 9.71 18.70 7.38
C PHE A 190 10.93 19.55 7.03
N SER A 191 11.18 20.62 7.79
CA SER A 191 12.34 21.49 7.58
C SER A 191 13.66 20.76 7.79
N TYR A 192 13.72 19.84 8.75
CA TYR A 192 14.91 19.05 9.04
C TYR A 192 15.20 18.01 7.96
N ILE A 193 14.17 17.33 7.44
CA ILE A 193 14.33 16.29 6.41
C ILE A 193 14.28 16.82 4.98
N PHE A 194 14.08 18.12 4.79
CA PHE A 194 14.01 18.72 3.47
C PHE A 194 15.36 18.72 2.77
N ASP A 195 15.37 18.33 1.51
CA ASP A 195 16.56 18.39 0.68
C ASP A 195 16.58 19.68 -0.13
N ASP A 196 17.47 20.61 0.24
CA ASP A 196 17.57 21.91 -0.43
C ASP A 196 18.19 21.83 -1.84
N GLU A 197 18.88 20.73 -2.16
CA GLU A 197 19.54 20.51 -3.45
C GLU A 197 18.53 20.02 -4.49
N TYR A 198 17.83 18.92 -4.18
CA TYR A 198 16.93 18.20 -5.10
C TYR A 198 15.44 18.37 -4.77
N GLY A 199 15.08 18.99 -3.65
CA GLY A 199 13.69 19.04 -3.20
C GLY A 199 13.18 17.69 -2.68
N GLY A 200 11.94 17.68 -2.20
CA GLY A 200 11.34 16.54 -1.51
C GLY A 200 11.88 16.36 -0.09
N PHE A 201 11.50 15.25 0.54
CA PHE A 201 11.67 15.04 1.98
C PHE A 201 12.25 13.64 2.25
N GLY A 202 13.22 13.56 3.16
CA GLY A 202 13.86 12.33 3.57
C GLY A 202 14.89 11.79 2.56
N SER A 203 15.23 10.50 2.71
CA SER A 203 16.20 9.82 1.87
C SER A 203 15.60 9.29 0.57
N SER A 204 16.46 8.99 -0.40
CA SER A 204 16.06 8.29 -1.63
C SER A 204 15.49 6.88 -1.35
N PRO A 205 14.53 6.38 -2.17
CA PRO A 205 13.81 7.11 -3.21
C PRO A 205 12.70 8.01 -2.65
N LYS A 206 12.57 9.22 -3.18
CA LYS A 206 11.55 10.19 -2.79
C LYS A 206 10.33 10.09 -3.70
N PHE A 207 9.15 10.22 -3.11
CA PHE A 207 7.88 10.12 -3.82
C PHE A 207 7.12 11.44 -3.79
N PRO A 208 6.40 11.81 -4.86
CA PRO A 208 5.43 12.88 -4.81
C PRO A 208 4.46 12.65 -3.65
N SER A 209 4.42 13.58 -2.71
CA SER A 209 3.57 13.50 -1.52
C SER A 209 2.65 14.72 -1.45
N PRO A 210 1.55 14.74 -2.22
CA PRO A 210 0.68 15.92 -2.32
C PRO A 210 0.14 16.40 -0.97
N HIS A 211 -0.10 15.48 -0.03
CA HIS A 211 -0.56 15.79 1.33
C HIS A 211 0.48 16.58 2.13
N SER A 212 1.77 16.23 2.03
CA SER A 212 2.87 16.97 2.66
C SER A 212 3.00 18.38 2.09
N LEU A 213 2.92 18.51 0.75
CA LEU A 213 2.96 19.82 0.10
C LEU A 213 1.74 20.68 0.46
N MET A 214 0.55 20.07 0.53
CA MET A 214 -0.68 20.74 0.96
C MET A 214 -0.59 21.20 2.42
N PHE A 215 -0.02 20.39 3.31
CA PHE A 215 0.27 20.78 4.69
C PHE A 215 1.17 22.02 4.73
N LEU A 216 2.29 22.02 4.01
CA LEU A 216 3.23 23.14 3.97
C LEU A 216 2.62 24.41 3.37
N LEU A 217 1.80 24.30 2.32
CA LEU A 217 1.05 25.43 1.76
C LEU A 217 0.07 26.03 2.78
N ARG A 218 -0.63 25.18 3.53
CA ARG A 218 -1.52 25.63 4.62
C ARG A 218 -0.71 26.27 5.74
N TYR A 219 0.41 25.66 6.15
CA TYR A 219 1.30 26.21 7.17
C TYR A 219 1.81 27.60 6.78
N TYR A 220 2.28 27.77 5.54
CA TYR A 220 2.64 29.09 5.00
C TYR A 220 1.48 30.08 5.09
N LYS A 221 0.26 29.68 4.68
CA LYS A 221 -0.91 30.56 4.74
C LYS A 221 -1.26 31.00 6.17
N PHE A 222 -1.10 30.14 7.17
CA PHE A 222 -1.46 30.45 8.56
C PHE A 222 -0.36 31.18 9.33
N TYR A 223 0.90 30.84 9.14
CA TYR A 223 2.03 31.37 9.92
C TYR A 223 2.93 32.34 9.14
N ASN A 224 2.70 32.50 7.83
CA ASN A 224 3.50 33.32 6.91
C ASN A 224 5.01 32.97 6.89
N ASP A 225 5.34 31.71 7.18
CA ASP A 225 6.72 31.20 7.16
C ASP A 225 7.15 30.88 5.72
N LYS A 226 8.03 31.71 5.17
CA LYS A 226 8.51 31.59 3.79
C LYS A 226 9.30 30.30 3.53
N LEU A 227 9.87 29.67 4.56
CA LEU A 227 10.57 28.40 4.38
C LEU A 227 9.59 27.31 3.94
N ALA A 228 8.36 27.30 4.48
CA ALA A 228 7.32 26.36 4.05
C ALA A 228 7.01 26.48 2.56
N LEU A 229 6.85 27.71 2.06
CA LEU A 229 6.63 27.95 0.64
C LEU A 229 7.85 27.55 -0.21
N LYS A 230 9.06 27.92 0.22
CA LYS A 230 10.32 27.55 -0.47
C LYS A 230 10.41 26.03 -0.66
N MET A 231 10.12 25.25 0.38
CA MET A 231 10.15 23.78 0.32
C MET A 231 9.19 23.24 -0.75
N VAL A 232 7.97 23.79 -0.81
CA VAL A 232 6.95 23.39 -1.79
C VAL A 232 7.39 23.75 -3.21
N GLU A 233 7.76 25.01 -3.46
CA GLU A 233 8.15 25.47 -4.79
C GLU A 233 9.37 24.73 -5.32
N LYS A 234 10.40 24.53 -4.48
CA LYS A 234 11.60 23.78 -4.86
C LYS A 234 11.26 22.35 -5.23
N THR A 235 10.43 21.67 -4.42
CA THR A 235 10.00 20.29 -4.68
C THR A 235 9.22 20.18 -5.99
N LEU A 236 8.23 21.05 -6.19
CA LEU A 236 7.41 21.06 -7.41
C LEU A 236 8.23 21.40 -8.66
N ASN A 237 9.14 22.37 -8.58
CA ASN A 237 10.03 22.72 -9.68
C ASN A 237 10.95 21.55 -10.05
N LYS A 238 11.49 20.82 -9.06
CA LYS A 238 12.34 19.66 -9.32
C LYS A 238 11.57 18.51 -9.97
N MET A 239 10.36 18.22 -9.46
CA MET A 239 9.45 17.26 -10.10
C MET A 239 9.13 17.65 -11.56
N ALA A 240 8.82 18.93 -11.82
CA ALA A 240 8.53 19.41 -13.18
C ALA A 240 9.74 19.28 -14.12
N ASN A 241 10.97 19.32 -13.59
CA ASN A 241 12.21 19.14 -14.33
C ASN A 241 12.71 17.69 -14.39
N GLY A 242 11.90 16.71 -13.97
CA GLY A 242 12.20 15.29 -14.09
C GLY A 242 12.60 14.57 -12.80
N GLY A 243 12.62 15.28 -11.66
CA GLY A 243 13.08 14.74 -10.36
C GLY A 243 14.52 15.11 -10.07
#